data_AF-A0AAZ3PMF2-F1
#
_entry.id   AF-A0AAZ3PMF2-F1
#
_cell.length_a   1.000
_cell.length_b   1.000
_cell.length_c   1.000
_cell.angle_alpha   90.00
_cell.angle_beta   90.00
_cell.angle_gamma   90.00
#
_symmetry.space_group_name_H-M   'P 1'
#
loop_
_entity.id
_entity.type
_entity.pdbx_description
1 polymer ?
#
loop_
_entity_poly.entity_id
_entity_poly.type
_entity_poly.pdbx_seq_one_letter_code
_entity_poly.pdbx_strand_id
1 'polypeptide(L)'
;MSEAINAEPDMNKKVKFNRGEMKERIVDIYVSADTLRDGETSTKRGETADTAPNNGPGDQHSVHFQWWKRISGVAAVCLGLLYVLLLAGIIGLSVQYRNVSKNSSAERDKLQNSYNYLTKERDQLQNSYNNLTKERDQLQNSYNNLTKERDQLQTSNNNLTRERDQLQTSYNNLTKERDQLQTERDFLSGRLTNCKQSCPEGWQKFESSWYFLSEMTEKTWEKSRKDCLERGADLVIINSNKEQEFLFNLKKAVWIGLTDSVKEGTWKW
;
A
#
# COMPACT_ATOMS: atom_id res chain seq x y z
N MET A 1 36.92 16.07 24.53
CA MET A 1 35.94 17.17 24.52
C MET A 1 35.52 17.33 23.06
N SER A 2 34.43 16.68 22.68
CA SER A 2 33.91 16.68 21.31
C SER A 2 32.47 16.19 21.39
N GLU A 3 31.56 17.17 21.53
CA GLU A 3 30.11 16.97 21.59
C GLU A 3 29.61 16.49 20.22
N ALA A 4 29.07 15.27 20.19
CA ALA A 4 28.30 14.80 19.06
C ALA A 4 26.91 15.45 19.14
N ILE A 5 26.63 16.36 18.20
CA ILE A 5 25.32 16.96 18.01
C ILE A 5 24.41 15.88 17.39
N ASN A 6 23.77 15.08 18.24
CA ASN A 6 22.68 14.20 17.81
C ASN A 6 21.44 15.07 17.60
N ALA A 7 21.21 15.48 16.35
CA ALA A 7 19.94 16.06 15.94
C ALA A 7 18.91 14.94 15.79
N GLU A 8 17.94 14.90 16.69
CA GLU A 8 16.78 14.02 16.61
C GLU A 8 15.87 14.48 15.46
N PRO A 9 15.49 13.61 14.51
CA PRO A 9 14.66 14.02 13.38
C PRO A 9 13.22 14.26 13.82
N ASP A 10 12.79 15.53 13.81
CA ASP A 10 11.41 15.95 14.05
C ASP A 10 10.49 15.56 12.88
N MET A 11 9.75 14.47 13.09
CA MET A 11 8.82 13.89 12.12
C MET A 11 7.50 14.67 11.96
N ASN A 12 7.28 15.74 12.73
CA ASN A 12 6.11 16.61 12.58
C ASN A 12 6.32 17.75 11.57
N LYS A 13 7.53 17.93 11.05
CA LYS A 13 7.77 18.86 9.93
C LYS A 13 7.33 18.24 8.61
N LYS A 14 6.15 18.64 8.15
CA LYS A 14 5.71 18.42 6.76
C LYS A 14 6.66 19.15 5.80
N VAL A 15 7.59 18.42 5.21
CA VAL A 15 8.35 18.90 4.05
C VAL A 15 7.36 19.05 2.89
N LYS A 16 7.03 20.30 2.52
CA LYS A 16 6.32 20.57 1.27
C LYS A 16 7.28 20.29 0.12
N PHE A 17 7.16 19.10 -0.46
CA PHE A 17 7.79 18.79 -1.73
C PHE A 17 7.00 19.54 -2.81
N ASN A 18 7.56 20.63 -3.34
CA ASN A 18 7.05 21.23 -4.57
C ASN A 18 7.29 20.21 -5.69
N ARG A 19 6.26 19.42 -6.01
CA ARG A 19 6.20 18.63 -7.23
C ARG A 19 6.08 19.63 -8.38
N GLY A 20 7.21 20.13 -8.85
CA GLY A 20 7.28 20.80 -10.14
C GLY A 20 6.73 19.87 -11.20
N GLU A 21 5.86 20.39 -12.06
CA GLU A 21 5.28 19.66 -13.18
C GLU A 21 6.40 19.01 -14.00
N MET A 22 6.48 17.69 -13.93
CA MET A 22 7.37 16.90 -14.76
C MET A 22 6.76 16.91 -16.16
N LYS A 23 7.19 17.86 -16.99
CA LYS A 23 6.86 17.87 -18.41
C LYS A 23 7.47 16.61 -19.02
N GLU A 24 6.62 15.65 -19.37
CA GLU A 24 6.93 14.55 -20.28
C GLU A 24 7.52 15.15 -21.56
N ARG A 25 8.85 15.05 -21.71
CA ARG A 25 9.48 15.19 -23.02
C ARG A 25 9.43 13.82 -23.68
N ILE A 26 8.34 13.55 -24.40
CA ILE A 26 8.34 12.54 -25.44
C ILE A 26 9.30 13.04 -26.52
N VAL A 27 10.38 12.30 -26.74
CA VAL A 27 11.27 12.50 -27.89
C VAL A 27 10.71 11.62 -28.99
N ASP A 28 9.85 12.20 -29.84
CA ASP A 28 9.45 11.55 -31.08
C ASP A 28 10.65 11.53 -32.02
N ILE A 29 11.21 10.35 -32.26
CA ILE A 29 12.17 10.13 -33.34
C ILE A 29 11.35 10.04 -34.63
N TYR A 30 11.13 11.20 -35.27
CA TYR A 30 10.58 11.28 -36.61
C TYR A 30 11.66 10.88 -37.62
N VAL A 31 11.48 9.75 -38.29
CA VAL A 31 12.19 9.46 -39.55
C VAL A 31 11.32 10.03 -40.68
N SER A 32 11.78 11.15 -41.26
CA SER A 32 11.14 11.82 -42.39
C SER A 32 11.19 10.90 -43.62
N ALA A 33 10.04 10.41 -44.07
CA ALA A 33 9.89 9.95 -45.44
C ALA A 33 9.44 11.17 -46.25
N ASP A 34 10.36 11.78 -46.99
CA ASP A 34 9.98 12.78 -47.98
C ASP A 34 9.15 12.11 -49.08
N THR A 35 7.89 12.52 -49.11
CA THR A 35 6.97 12.45 -50.24
C THR A 35 7.24 13.61 -51.20
N LEU A 36 7.32 13.35 -52.50
CA LEU A 36 6.80 14.22 -53.56
C LEU A 36 6.43 13.33 -54.76
N ARG A 37 5.35 13.51 -55.52
CA ARG A 37 4.07 14.21 -55.39
C ARG A 37 3.33 13.90 -56.70
N ASP A 38 2.04 13.57 -56.56
CA ASP A 38 0.87 13.74 -57.43
C ASP A 38 0.99 13.79 -58.97
N GLY A 39 -0.02 13.19 -59.59
CA GLY A 39 -0.72 13.89 -60.67
C GLY A 39 -1.25 12.99 -61.78
N GLU A 40 -2.34 12.27 -61.51
CA GLU A 40 -3.27 11.91 -62.58
C GLU A 40 -3.77 13.19 -63.26
N THR A 41 -3.74 13.22 -64.59
CA THR A 41 -4.84 13.78 -65.38
C THR A 41 -4.94 13.02 -66.69
N SER A 42 -6.08 12.36 -66.84
CA SER A 42 -6.58 11.75 -68.06
C SER A 42 -7.45 12.77 -68.80
N THR A 43 -7.51 12.66 -70.14
CA THR A 43 -8.62 12.99 -71.08
C THR A 43 -8.01 13.33 -72.46
N LYS A 44 -8.03 12.39 -73.42
CA LYS A 44 -8.96 12.25 -74.59
C LYS A 44 -8.82 13.40 -75.61
N ARG A 45 -8.97 13.26 -76.93
CA ARG A 45 -9.29 12.19 -77.92
C ARG A 45 -9.34 12.91 -79.29
N GLY A 46 -9.09 12.19 -80.38
CA GLY A 46 -9.66 12.45 -81.72
C GLY A 46 -8.66 13.10 -82.69
N GLU A 47 -8.13 12.36 -83.67
CA GLU A 47 -8.73 11.88 -84.95
C GLU A 47 -8.57 12.89 -86.10
N THR A 48 -7.85 12.44 -87.14
CA THR A 48 -8.18 12.45 -88.59
C THR A 48 -6.87 12.17 -89.35
N ALA A 49 -6.75 11.05 -90.04
CA ALA A 49 -7.23 10.72 -91.39
C ALA A 49 -6.23 11.13 -92.49
N ASP A 50 -5.75 10.09 -93.17
CA ASP A 50 -5.31 9.97 -94.57
C ASP A 50 -4.38 11.01 -95.19
N THR A 51 -3.36 10.52 -95.91
CA THR A 51 -3.24 10.67 -97.38
C THR A 51 -1.79 10.31 -97.81
N ALA A 52 -1.66 9.35 -98.73
CA ALA A 52 -0.53 9.32 -99.66
C ALA A 52 -0.86 10.22 -100.88
N PRO A 53 0.12 10.89 -101.49
CA PRO A 53 0.40 10.49 -102.88
C PRO A 53 1.89 10.54 -103.25
N ASN A 54 2.28 9.49 -103.99
CA ASN A 54 3.12 9.48 -105.19
C ASN A 54 3.57 10.85 -105.78
N ASN A 55 4.85 10.96 -106.15
CA ASN A 55 5.32 10.85 -107.55
C ASN A 55 6.81 11.21 -107.69
N GLY A 56 7.55 10.39 -108.46
CA GLY A 56 8.84 10.77 -109.09
C GLY A 56 8.64 11.82 -110.20
N PRO A 57 9.69 12.20 -110.94
CA PRO A 57 10.26 11.30 -111.95
C PRO A 57 11.79 11.46 -112.15
N GLY A 58 12.39 10.64 -113.01
CA GLY A 58 13.67 11.01 -113.64
C GLY A 58 14.65 9.86 -113.82
N ASP A 59 14.36 9.05 -114.83
CA ASP A 59 15.15 8.01 -115.49
C ASP A 59 16.69 8.02 -115.43
N GLN A 60 17.19 6.79 -115.29
CA GLN A 60 18.18 6.11 -116.14
C GLN A 60 19.55 6.77 -116.36
N HIS A 61 20.61 6.09 -115.90
CA HIS A 61 21.49 5.41 -116.84
C HIS A 61 22.30 4.29 -116.16
N SER A 62 22.19 3.10 -116.76
CA SER A 62 23.05 1.95 -116.55
C SER A 62 24.47 2.25 -117.07
N VAL A 63 25.48 1.89 -116.29
CA VAL A 63 26.73 1.37 -116.84
C VAL A 63 27.31 0.31 -115.91
N HIS A 64 27.18 -0.93 -116.37
CA HIS A 64 27.95 -2.09 -115.96
C HIS A 64 29.46 -1.83 -116.15
N PHE A 65 30.25 -1.96 -115.08
CA PHE A 65 31.68 -2.27 -115.24
C PHE A 65 32.22 -3.08 -114.06
N GLN A 66 32.45 -4.37 -114.34
CA GLN A 66 33.30 -5.22 -113.53
C GLN A 66 34.72 -4.63 -113.49
N TRP A 67 35.29 -4.53 -112.29
CA TRP A 67 36.75 -4.61 -112.15
C TRP A 67 37.13 -5.49 -110.97
N TRP A 68 37.66 -6.66 -111.31
CA TRP A 68 38.24 -7.62 -110.40
C TRP A 68 39.65 -7.14 -110.01
N LYS A 69 39.96 -7.13 -108.69
CA LYS A 69 41.30 -6.99 -108.08
C LYS A 69 42.01 -5.63 -108.33
N ARG A 70 42.53 -4.92 -107.32
CA ARG A 70 43.42 -5.38 -106.24
C ARG A 70 43.25 -4.50 -104.99
N ILE A 71 42.67 -5.05 -103.92
CA ILE A 71 42.96 -4.56 -102.57
C ILE A 71 44.43 -4.89 -102.34
N SER A 72 45.26 -3.86 -102.17
CA SER A 72 46.63 -4.00 -101.69
C SER A 72 46.60 -4.89 -100.44
N GLY A 73 47.23 -6.06 -100.49
CA GLY A 73 47.17 -7.07 -99.40
C GLY A 73 47.51 -6.51 -98.01
N VAL A 74 48.25 -5.41 -97.95
CA VAL A 74 48.57 -4.65 -96.74
C VAL A 74 47.32 -4.13 -96.01
N ALA A 75 46.31 -3.61 -96.71
CA ALA A 75 45.12 -3.01 -96.07
C ALA A 75 44.21 -4.08 -95.42
N ALA A 76 44.08 -5.25 -96.06
CA ALA A 76 43.35 -6.39 -95.50
C ALA A 76 44.06 -6.98 -94.27
N VAL A 77 45.40 -7.02 -94.30
CA VAL A 77 46.22 -7.43 -93.14
C VAL A 77 46.06 -6.44 -91.99
N CYS A 78 46.07 -5.13 -92.25
CA CYS A 78 45.86 -4.11 -91.21
C CYS A 78 44.45 -4.16 -90.58
N LEU A 79 43.41 -4.37 -91.38
CA LEU A 79 42.04 -4.53 -90.86
C LEU A 79 41.87 -5.82 -90.05
N GLY A 80 42.50 -6.92 -90.49
CA GLY A 80 42.52 -8.18 -89.73
C GLY A 80 43.23 -8.02 -88.38
N LEU A 81 44.37 -7.34 -88.34
CA LEU A 81 45.09 -7.04 -87.09
C LEU A 81 44.28 -6.13 -86.16
N LEU A 82 43.63 -5.09 -86.69
CA LEU A 82 42.74 -4.24 -85.92
C LEU A 82 41.57 -5.02 -85.33
N TYR A 83 40.96 -5.92 -86.11
CA TYR A 83 39.88 -6.78 -85.64
C TYR A 83 40.33 -7.70 -84.51
N VAL A 84 41.51 -8.31 -84.63
CA VAL A 84 42.09 -9.16 -83.57
C VAL A 84 42.37 -8.37 -82.30
N LEU A 85 42.89 -7.13 -82.40
CA LEU A 85 43.12 -6.26 -81.25
C LEU A 85 41.81 -5.83 -80.55
N LEU A 86 40.77 -5.50 -81.31
CA LEU A 86 39.45 -5.18 -80.77
C LEU A 86 38.83 -6.39 -80.07
N LEU A 87 38.92 -7.59 -80.67
CA LEU A 87 38.45 -8.82 -80.03
C LEU A 87 39.21 -9.12 -78.72
N ALA A 88 40.54 -8.98 -78.71
CA ALA A 88 41.34 -9.17 -77.51
C ALA A 88 40.94 -8.17 -76.41
N GLY A 89 40.69 -6.91 -76.76
CA GLY A 89 40.20 -5.89 -75.83
C GLY A 89 38.82 -6.21 -75.26
N ILE A 90 37.88 -6.64 -76.10
CA ILE A 90 36.53 -7.06 -75.67
C ILE A 90 36.60 -8.26 -74.74
N ILE A 91 37.46 -9.24 -75.04
CA ILE A 91 37.66 -10.43 -74.19
C ILE A 91 38.23 -10.00 -72.83
N GLY A 92 39.23 -9.10 -72.82
CA GLY A 92 39.82 -8.53 -71.60
C GLY A 92 38.78 -7.82 -70.74
N LEU A 93 37.98 -6.92 -71.33
CA LEU A 93 36.87 -6.23 -70.65
C LEU A 93 35.81 -7.22 -70.12
N SER A 94 35.47 -8.25 -70.90
CA SER A 94 34.51 -9.29 -70.49
C SER A 94 35.02 -10.12 -69.31
N VAL A 95 36.33 -10.37 -69.23
CA VAL A 95 36.95 -11.04 -68.07
C VAL A 95 36.99 -10.11 -66.87
N GLN A 96 37.37 -8.84 -67.05
CA GLN A 96 37.38 -7.84 -65.98
C GLN A 96 35.99 -7.61 -65.39
N TYR A 97 34.96 -7.46 -66.23
CA TYR A 97 33.57 -7.33 -65.80
C TYR A 97 33.10 -8.57 -65.02
N ARG A 98 33.43 -9.78 -65.48
CA ARG A 98 33.12 -11.03 -64.75
C ARG A 98 33.81 -11.11 -63.40
N ASN A 99 35.07 -10.69 -63.29
CA ASN A 99 35.80 -10.67 -62.03
C ASN A 99 35.18 -9.68 -61.03
N VAL A 100 34.88 -8.46 -61.48
CA VAL A 100 34.20 -7.43 -60.68
C VAL A 100 32.81 -7.89 -60.26
N SER A 101 32.03 -8.50 -61.16
CA SER A 101 30.70 -9.06 -60.85
C SER A 101 30.76 -10.17 -59.80
N LYS A 102 31.72 -11.10 -59.91
CA LYS A 102 31.93 -12.15 -58.89
C LYS A 102 32.32 -11.56 -57.54
N ASN A 103 33.25 -10.61 -57.51
CA ASN A 103 33.65 -9.94 -56.26
C ASN A 103 32.46 -9.19 -55.64
N SER A 104 31.69 -8.46 -56.44
CA SER A 104 30.49 -7.75 -55.99
C SER A 104 29.41 -8.70 -55.45
N SER A 105 29.21 -9.86 -56.09
CA SER A 105 28.30 -10.90 -55.58
C SER A 105 28.75 -11.43 -54.21
N ALA A 106 30.05 -11.69 -54.04
CA ALA A 106 30.59 -12.18 -52.78
C ALA A 106 30.47 -11.13 -51.65
N GLU A 107 30.64 -9.85 -51.95
CA GLU A 107 30.41 -8.76 -51.00
C GLU A 107 28.93 -8.63 -50.62
N ARG A 108 28.01 -8.79 -51.58
CA ARG A 108 26.55 -8.82 -51.33
C ARG A 108 26.17 -9.99 -50.42
N ASP A 109 26.72 -11.18 -50.64
CA ASP A 109 26.45 -12.35 -49.81
C ASP A 109 26.96 -12.17 -48.37
N LYS A 110 28.16 -11.60 -48.21
CA LYS A 110 28.70 -11.25 -46.89
C LYS A 110 27.81 -10.24 -46.16
N LEU A 111 27.38 -9.19 -46.87
CA LEU A 111 26.50 -8.17 -46.31
C LEU A 111 25.13 -8.77 -45.94
N GLN A 112 24.57 -9.64 -46.78
CA GLN A 112 23.30 -10.33 -46.51
C GLN A 112 23.40 -11.21 -45.26
N ASN A 113 24.50 -11.95 -45.09
CA ASN A 113 24.74 -12.76 -43.90
C ASN A 113 24.83 -11.89 -42.64
N SER A 114 25.57 -10.77 -42.71
CA SER A 114 25.65 -9.81 -41.61
C SER A 114 24.28 -9.22 -41.27
N TYR A 115 23.46 -8.89 -42.28
CA TYR A 115 22.11 -8.35 -42.08
C TYR A 115 21.17 -9.38 -41.44
N ASN A 116 21.23 -10.63 -41.89
CA ASN A 116 20.46 -11.73 -41.31
C ASN A 116 20.86 -12.01 -39.87
N TYR A 117 22.16 -11.94 -39.55
CA TYR A 117 22.67 -12.08 -38.19
C TYR A 117 22.15 -10.96 -37.28
N LEU A 118 22.30 -9.70 -37.70
CA LEU A 118 21.84 -8.54 -36.94
C LEU A 118 20.31 -8.56 -36.73
N THR A 119 19.56 -9.06 -37.71
CA THR A 119 18.11 -9.28 -37.58
C THR A 119 17.78 -10.25 -36.46
N LYS A 120 18.52 -11.37 -36.34
CA LYS A 120 18.33 -12.33 -35.24
C LYS A 120 18.64 -11.71 -33.88
N GLU A 121 19.73 -10.95 -33.76
CA GLU A 121 20.06 -10.27 -32.50
C GLU A 121 18.99 -9.25 -32.10
N ARG A 122 18.48 -8.48 -33.06
CA ARG A 122 17.39 -7.53 -32.84
C ARG A 122 16.11 -8.23 -32.40
N ASP A 123 15.74 -9.35 -33.01
CA ASP A 123 14.56 -10.12 -32.60
C ASP A 123 14.73 -10.76 -31.21
N GLN A 124 15.94 -11.24 -30.89
CA GLN A 124 16.28 -11.72 -29.54
C GLN A 124 16.18 -10.61 -28.50
N LEU A 125 16.72 -9.43 -28.79
CA LEU A 125 16.66 -8.28 -27.89
C LEU A 125 15.21 -7.81 -27.70
N GLN A 126 14.41 -7.81 -28.76
CA GLN A 126 12.98 -7.48 -28.69
C GLN A 126 12.22 -8.43 -27.76
N ASN A 127 12.51 -9.74 -27.83
CA ASN A 127 11.91 -10.73 -26.93
C ASN A 127 12.33 -10.49 -25.47
N SER A 128 13.62 -10.21 -25.23
CA SER A 128 14.12 -9.88 -23.90
C SER A 128 13.45 -8.63 -23.34
N TYR A 129 13.27 -7.59 -24.17
CA TYR A 129 12.61 -6.36 -23.79
C TYR A 129 11.13 -6.58 -23.40
N ASN A 130 10.42 -7.38 -24.19
CA ASN A 130 9.02 -7.72 -23.91
C ASN A 130 8.88 -8.52 -22.62
N ASN A 131 9.81 -9.43 -22.33
CA ASN A 131 9.83 -10.18 -21.08
C ASN A 131 10.10 -9.28 -19.88
N LEU A 132 11.12 -8.40 -19.97
CA LEU A 132 11.43 -7.45 -18.90
C LEU A 132 10.27 -6.48 -18.64
N THR A 133 9.53 -6.10 -19.68
CA THR A 133 8.31 -5.29 -19.55
C THR A 133 7.25 -6.01 -18.72
N LYS A 134 7.03 -7.30 -18.95
CA LYS A 134 6.09 -8.12 -18.15
C LYS A 134 6.52 -8.22 -16.70
N GLU A 135 7.81 -8.47 -16.44
CA GLU A 135 8.35 -8.54 -15.08
C GLU A 135 8.18 -7.21 -14.34
N ARG A 136 8.45 -6.08 -15.02
CA ARG A 136 8.22 -4.75 -14.48
C ARG A 136 6.75 -4.52 -14.10
N ASP A 137 5.81 -4.94 -14.95
CA ASP A 137 4.38 -4.78 -14.67
C ASP A 137 3.91 -5.67 -13.51
N GLN A 138 4.44 -6.89 -13.42
CA GLN A 138 4.20 -7.78 -12.29
C GLN A 138 4.74 -7.19 -10.98
N LEU A 139 5.96 -6.65 -11.00
CA LEU A 139 6.57 -6.01 -9.85
C LEU A 139 5.78 -4.76 -9.43
N GLN A 140 5.31 -3.96 -10.38
CA GLN A 140 4.48 -2.79 -10.11
C GLN A 140 3.17 -3.17 -9.42
N ASN A 141 2.52 -4.27 -9.85
CA ASN A 141 1.31 -4.78 -9.20
C ASN A 141 1.59 -5.26 -7.77
N SER A 142 2.68 -6.00 -7.57
CA SER A 142 3.11 -6.44 -6.23
C SER A 142 3.37 -5.26 -5.30
N TYR A 143 4.06 -4.23 -5.78
CA TYR A 143 4.33 -3.00 -5.02
C TYR A 143 3.04 -2.27 -4.61
N ASN A 144 2.07 -2.18 -5.53
CA ASN A 144 0.78 -1.55 -5.25
C ASN A 144 -0.03 -2.33 -4.21
N ASN A 145 0.01 -3.66 -4.24
CA ASN A 145 -0.64 -4.51 -3.24
C ASN A 145 0.03 -4.35 -1.87
N LEU A 146 1.35 -4.40 -1.82
CA LEU A 146 2.10 -4.21 -0.58
C LEU A 146 1.85 -2.82 0.04
N THR A 147 1.69 -1.80 -0.81
CA THR A 147 1.30 -0.45 -0.37
C THR A 147 -0.06 -0.45 0.32
N LYS A 148 -1.05 -1.16 -0.22
CA LYS A 148 -2.38 -1.29 0.40
C LYS A 148 -2.32 -2.03 1.73
N GLU A 149 -1.57 -3.12 1.82
CA GLU A 149 -1.39 -3.88 3.06
C GLU A 149 -0.73 -3.01 4.15
N ARG A 150 0.29 -2.24 3.78
CA ARG A 150 0.92 -1.27 4.69
C ARG A 150 -0.08 -0.25 5.22
N ASP A 151 -0.93 0.31 4.37
CA ASP A 151 -1.94 1.30 4.79
C ASP A 151 -3.02 0.69 5.70
N GLN A 152 -3.41 -0.55 5.44
CA GLN A 152 -4.32 -1.31 6.30
C GLN A 152 -3.71 -1.59 7.67
N LEU A 153 -2.45 -2.05 7.71
CA LEU A 153 -1.72 -2.28 8.96
C LEU A 153 -1.53 -0.99 9.75
N GLN A 154 -1.22 0.11 9.08
CA GLN A 154 -1.10 1.43 9.70
C GLN A 154 -2.43 1.86 10.35
N THR A 155 -3.55 1.62 9.68
CA THR A 155 -4.88 1.90 10.22
C THR A 155 -5.18 1.06 11.47
N SER A 156 -4.88 -0.24 11.42
CA SER A 156 -5.05 -1.16 12.55
C SER A 156 -4.22 -0.73 13.77
N ASN A 157 -2.94 -0.39 13.57
CA ASN A 157 -2.06 0.10 14.64
C ASN A 157 -2.58 1.39 15.29
N ASN A 158 -3.13 2.31 14.50
CA ASN A 158 -3.73 3.53 15.04
C ASN A 158 -4.96 3.23 15.91
N ASN A 159 -5.78 2.24 15.53
CA ASN A 159 -6.93 1.82 16.32
C ASN A 159 -6.50 1.14 17.63
N LEU A 160 -5.54 0.20 17.57
CA LEU A 160 -4.98 -0.44 18.76
C LEU A 160 -4.35 0.56 19.73
N THR A 161 -3.70 1.60 19.20
CA THR A 161 -3.15 2.71 20.00
C THR A 161 -4.25 3.44 20.78
N ARG A 162 -5.40 3.70 20.13
CA ARG A 162 -6.55 4.34 20.80
C ARG A 162 -7.17 3.45 21.87
N GLU A 163 -7.35 2.16 21.59
CA GLU A 163 -7.88 1.20 22.57
C GLU A 163 -6.96 1.09 23.79
N ARG A 164 -5.64 1.03 23.58
CA ARG A 164 -4.64 1.08 24.66
C ARG A 164 -4.82 2.32 25.51
N ASP A 165 -4.98 3.50 24.92
CA ASP A 165 -5.11 4.76 25.66
C ASP A 165 -6.42 4.82 26.46
N GLN A 166 -7.51 4.27 25.90
CA GLN A 166 -8.78 4.13 26.60
C GLN A 166 -8.66 3.17 27.80
N LEU A 167 -8.04 2.01 27.60
CA LEU A 167 -7.78 1.03 28.65
C LEU A 167 -6.89 1.62 29.75
N GLN A 168 -5.84 2.37 29.39
CA GLN A 168 -4.96 3.04 30.34
C GLN A 168 -5.73 4.06 31.19
N THR A 169 -6.64 4.81 30.57
CA THR A 169 -7.49 5.78 31.27
C THR A 169 -8.41 5.08 32.27
N SER A 170 -9.07 4.00 31.85
CA SER A 170 -9.92 3.17 32.72
C SER A 170 -9.14 2.60 33.90
N TYR A 171 -7.95 2.05 33.65
CA TYR A 171 -7.07 1.51 34.68
C TYR A 171 -6.67 2.56 35.73
N ASN A 172 -6.33 3.77 35.30
CA ASN A 172 -5.98 4.87 36.20
C ASN A 172 -7.17 5.29 37.07
N ASN A 173 -8.39 5.27 36.53
CA ASN A 173 -9.60 5.58 37.29
C ASN A 173 -9.91 4.50 38.34
N LEU A 174 -9.87 3.22 37.96
CA LEU A 174 -10.03 2.10 38.89
C LEU A 174 -8.97 2.12 40.00
N THR A 175 -7.75 2.51 39.66
CA THR A 175 -6.67 2.65 40.65
C THR A 175 -7.02 3.71 41.69
N LYS A 176 -7.54 4.87 41.28
CA LYS A 176 -8.02 5.92 42.19
C LYS A 176 -9.17 5.45 43.08
N GLU A 177 -10.16 4.78 42.50
CA GLU A 177 -11.29 4.23 43.28
C GLU A 177 -10.81 3.22 44.32
N ARG A 178 -9.89 2.33 43.93
CA ARG A 178 -9.27 1.37 44.85
C ARG A 178 -8.54 2.09 45.99
N ASP A 179 -7.77 3.14 45.69
CA ASP A 179 -7.04 3.89 46.72
C ASP A 179 -7.97 4.67 47.67
N GLN A 180 -9.10 5.17 47.14
CA GLN A 180 -10.14 5.81 47.94
C GLN A 180 -10.82 4.81 48.89
N LEU A 181 -11.26 3.66 48.38
CA LEU A 181 -11.88 2.61 49.18
C LEU A 181 -10.91 2.04 50.22
N GLN A 182 -9.63 1.93 49.86
CA GLN A 182 -8.57 1.51 50.76
C GLN A 182 -8.43 2.48 51.95
N THR A 183 -8.42 3.78 51.66
CA THR A 183 -8.37 4.84 52.68
C THR A 183 -9.59 4.81 53.59
N GLU A 184 -10.79 4.65 53.03
CA GLU A 184 -12.03 4.56 53.81
C GLU A 184 -12.03 3.32 54.72
N ARG A 185 -11.60 2.16 54.19
CA ARG A 185 -11.49 0.93 54.95
C ARG A 185 -10.53 1.07 56.12
N ASP A 186 -9.37 1.69 55.91
CA ASP A 186 -8.37 1.89 56.97
C ASP A 186 -8.87 2.90 58.02
N PHE A 187 -9.58 3.95 57.61
CA PHE A 187 -10.24 4.89 58.51
C PHE A 187 -11.30 4.21 59.39
N LEU A 188 -12.19 3.40 58.79
CA LEU A 188 -13.22 2.65 59.52
C LEU A 188 -12.61 1.61 60.47
N SER A 189 -11.55 0.91 60.03
CA SER A 189 -10.79 -0.02 60.86
C SER A 189 -10.19 0.68 62.09
N GLY A 190 -9.62 1.87 61.91
CA GLY A 190 -9.11 2.70 63.01
C GLY A 190 -10.20 3.08 64.01
N ARG A 191 -11.38 3.51 63.54
CA ARG A 191 -12.53 3.82 64.40
C ARG A 191 -13.03 2.61 65.18
N LEU A 192 -13.12 1.44 64.53
CA LEU A 192 -13.53 0.20 65.19
C LEU A 192 -12.55 -0.20 66.30
N THR A 193 -11.25 -0.04 66.03
CA THR A 193 -10.18 -0.33 67.00
C THR A 193 -10.26 0.59 68.22
N ASN A 194 -10.42 1.90 68.00
CA ASN A 194 -10.60 2.87 69.09
C ASN A 194 -11.87 2.58 69.92
N CYS A 195 -12.95 2.17 69.25
CA CYS A 195 -14.19 1.79 69.90
C CYS A 195 -14.06 0.55 70.82
N LYS A 196 -13.07 -0.33 70.60
CA LYS A 196 -12.75 -1.42 71.54
C LYS A 196 -12.01 -0.94 72.79
N GLN A 197 -11.31 0.19 72.73
CA GLN A 197 -10.61 0.79 73.88
C GLN A 197 -11.53 1.64 74.75
N SER A 198 -12.65 2.14 74.22
CA SER A 198 -13.57 3.03 74.94
C SER A 198 -14.79 2.32 75.54
N CYS A 199 -14.79 0.98 75.68
CA CYS A 199 -15.91 0.25 76.29
C CYS A 199 -16.06 0.67 77.76
N PRO A 200 -17.18 1.31 78.18
CA PRO A 200 -17.39 1.58 79.59
C PRO A 200 -17.46 0.26 80.36
N GLU A 201 -16.80 0.20 81.51
CA GLU A 201 -16.72 -1.01 82.34
C GLU A 201 -18.12 -1.55 82.65
N GLY A 202 -18.33 -2.87 82.47
CA GLY A 202 -19.63 -3.53 82.65
C GLY A 202 -20.57 -3.52 81.43
N TRP A 203 -20.23 -2.85 80.32
CA TRP A 203 -21.00 -2.91 79.07
C TRP A 203 -20.47 -3.98 78.12
N GLN A 204 -21.38 -4.72 77.51
CA GLN A 204 -21.09 -5.72 76.49
C GLN A 204 -21.36 -5.14 75.10
N LYS A 205 -20.45 -5.39 74.17
CA LYS A 205 -20.63 -4.97 72.77
C LYS A 205 -21.17 -6.12 71.94
N PHE A 206 -22.21 -5.86 71.17
CA PHE A 206 -22.64 -6.72 70.09
C PHE A 206 -22.91 -5.87 68.85
N GLU A 207 -22.24 -6.20 67.74
CA GLU A 207 -22.19 -5.40 66.51
C GLU A 207 -21.88 -3.91 66.77
N SER A 208 -22.80 -3.00 66.46
CA SER A 208 -22.68 -1.55 66.65
C SER A 208 -23.35 -1.02 67.91
N SER A 209 -23.89 -1.90 68.77
CA SER A 209 -24.68 -1.54 69.95
C SER A 209 -23.99 -1.98 71.24
N TRP A 210 -24.31 -1.27 72.32
CA TRP A 210 -23.83 -1.53 73.68
C TRP A 210 -24.97 -1.99 74.57
N TYR A 211 -24.73 -3.04 75.34
CA TYR A 211 -25.72 -3.69 76.19
C TYR A 211 -25.20 -3.71 77.62
N PHE A 212 -26.05 -3.28 78.56
CA PHE A 212 -25.75 -3.33 79.98
C PHE A 212 -26.75 -4.25 80.66
N LEU A 213 -26.24 -5.25 81.37
CA LEU A 213 -27.07 -6.13 82.20
C LEU A 213 -27.08 -5.58 83.62
N SER A 214 -28.24 -5.09 84.07
CA SER A 214 -28.40 -4.64 85.46
C SER A 214 -28.23 -5.83 86.41
N GLU A 215 -27.38 -5.68 87.43
CA GLU A 215 -27.12 -6.73 88.43
C GLU A 215 -28.18 -6.77 89.54
N MET A 216 -29.07 -5.77 89.60
CA MET A 216 -30.12 -5.69 90.62
C MET A 216 -31.26 -6.66 90.35
N THR A 217 -31.52 -7.53 91.33
CA THR A 217 -32.65 -8.46 91.32
C THR A 217 -33.95 -7.72 91.69
N GLU A 218 -34.90 -7.74 90.75
CA GLU A 218 -36.34 -7.42 90.91
C GLU A 218 -36.73 -5.93 90.86
N LYS A 219 -36.60 -5.32 89.68
CA LYS A 219 -37.30 -4.07 89.32
C LYS A 219 -38.57 -4.38 88.53
N THR A 220 -39.58 -3.53 88.63
CA THR A 220 -40.70 -3.52 87.67
C THR A 220 -40.21 -3.05 86.30
N TRP A 221 -41.01 -3.23 85.26
CA TRP A 221 -40.66 -2.75 83.92
C TRP A 221 -40.39 -1.23 83.92
N GLU A 222 -41.23 -0.41 84.57
CA GLU A 222 -41.05 1.05 84.59
C GLU A 222 -39.76 1.45 85.33
N LYS A 223 -39.46 0.79 86.45
CA LYS A 223 -38.22 1.05 87.21
C LYS A 223 -36.98 0.63 86.42
N SER A 224 -37.09 -0.43 85.64
CA SER A 224 -35.99 -0.91 84.78
C SER A 224 -35.73 0.07 83.64
N ARG A 225 -36.80 0.53 82.97
CA ARG A 225 -36.69 1.57 81.94
C ARG A 225 -36.08 2.86 82.48
N LYS A 226 -36.54 3.29 83.66
CA LYS A 226 -35.98 4.48 84.31
C LYS A 226 -34.48 4.34 84.60
N ASP A 227 -34.03 3.17 85.07
CA ASP A 227 -32.59 2.89 85.29
C ASP A 227 -31.78 2.97 83.98
N CYS A 228 -32.31 2.41 82.88
CA CYS A 228 -31.69 2.55 81.57
C CYS A 228 -31.57 4.02 81.14
N LEU A 229 -32.65 4.80 81.29
CA LEU A 229 -32.68 6.23 80.94
C LEU A 229 -31.71 7.06 81.79
N GLU A 230 -31.61 6.79 83.10
CA GLU A 230 -30.65 7.43 84.00
C GLU A 230 -29.18 7.14 83.61
N ARG A 231 -28.93 6.01 82.94
CA ARG A 231 -27.62 5.63 82.37
C ARG A 231 -27.40 6.13 80.94
N GLY A 232 -28.34 6.89 80.37
CA GLY A 232 -28.27 7.40 79.00
C GLY A 232 -28.59 6.35 77.92
N ALA A 233 -29.30 5.28 78.27
CA ALA A 233 -29.75 4.22 77.37
C ALA A 233 -31.28 4.03 77.48
N ASP A 234 -31.83 3.01 76.82
CA ASP A 234 -33.22 2.56 77.01
C ASP A 234 -33.23 1.03 77.10
N LEU A 235 -34.36 0.44 77.45
CA LEU A 235 -34.52 -1.01 77.40
C LEU A 235 -34.32 -1.52 75.97
N VAL A 236 -33.73 -2.71 75.85
CA VAL A 236 -33.33 -3.25 74.55
C VAL A 236 -34.52 -3.48 73.62
N ILE A 237 -34.37 -3.05 72.37
CA ILE A 237 -35.25 -3.37 71.24
C ILE A 237 -34.53 -4.39 70.38
N ILE A 238 -35.17 -5.54 70.15
CA ILE A 238 -34.56 -6.63 69.39
C ILE A 238 -34.87 -6.41 67.90
N ASN A 239 -33.85 -6.05 67.12
CA ASN A 239 -33.97 -5.70 65.71
C ASN A 239 -33.53 -6.81 64.76
N SER A 240 -32.91 -7.88 65.25
CA SER A 240 -32.48 -9.00 64.40
C SER A 240 -32.48 -10.35 65.13
N ASN A 241 -32.58 -11.43 64.35
CA ASN A 241 -32.47 -12.79 64.89
C ASN A 241 -31.11 -13.04 65.57
N LYS A 242 -30.02 -12.43 65.06
CA LYS A 242 -28.69 -12.54 65.66
C LYS A 242 -28.60 -11.83 67.00
N GLU A 243 -29.22 -10.66 67.11
CA GLU A 243 -29.31 -9.93 68.38
C GLU A 243 -30.13 -10.71 69.41
N GLN A 244 -31.23 -11.33 68.98
CA GLN A 244 -32.02 -12.21 69.85
C GLN A 244 -31.19 -13.40 70.37
N GLU A 245 -30.42 -14.05 69.49
CA GLU A 245 -29.54 -15.16 69.86
C GLU A 245 -28.44 -14.72 70.84
N PHE A 246 -27.82 -13.55 70.60
CA PHE A 246 -26.86 -12.94 71.51
C PHE A 246 -27.45 -12.73 72.91
N LEU A 247 -28.63 -12.10 73.00
CA LEU A 247 -29.30 -11.83 74.27
C LEU A 247 -29.74 -13.11 74.98
N PHE A 248 -30.23 -14.11 74.24
CA PHE A 248 -30.63 -15.41 74.79
C PHE A 248 -29.43 -16.14 75.43
N ASN A 249 -28.26 -16.06 74.81
CA ASN A 249 -27.03 -16.68 75.31
C ASN A 249 -26.50 -16.06 76.62
N LEU A 250 -27.02 -14.90 77.03
CA LEU A 250 -26.72 -14.30 78.34
C LEU A 250 -27.37 -15.08 79.51
N LYS A 251 -28.32 -15.99 79.21
CA LYS A 251 -28.98 -16.89 80.17
C LYS A 251 -29.56 -16.17 81.40
N LYS A 252 -30.09 -14.96 81.20
CA LYS A 252 -30.70 -14.14 82.25
C LYS A 252 -32.12 -13.75 81.88
N ALA A 253 -33.03 -13.81 82.85
CA ALA A 253 -34.35 -13.21 82.70
C ALA A 253 -34.22 -11.69 82.90
N VAL A 254 -34.54 -10.92 81.87
CA VAL A 254 -34.36 -9.47 81.85
C VAL A 254 -35.58 -8.78 81.26
N TRP A 255 -35.86 -7.56 81.70
CA TRP A 255 -36.83 -6.70 81.04
C TRP A 255 -36.28 -6.20 79.70
N ILE A 256 -37.15 -6.17 78.70
CA ILE A 256 -36.88 -5.63 77.36
C ILE A 256 -37.85 -4.49 77.06
N GLY A 257 -37.62 -3.74 75.97
CA GLY A 257 -38.43 -2.57 75.63
C GLY A 257 -39.88 -2.88 75.25
N LEU A 258 -40.23 -4.16 75.02
CA LEU A 258 -41.57 -4.57 74.62
C LEU A 258 -42.57 -4.40 75.78
N THR A 259 -43.62 -3.60 75.56
CA THR A 259 -44.68 -3.29 76.55
C THR A 259 -46.04 -3.09 75.87
N ASP A 260 -47.13 -3.34 76.59
CA ASP A 260 -48.50 -3.04 76.18
C ASP A 260 -49.17 -1.99 77.08
N SER A 261 -48.39 -1.26 77.88
CA SER A 261 -48.86 -0.29 78.88
C SER A 261 -49.76 0.82 78.33
N VAL A 262 -49.75 1.07 77.02
CA VAL A 262 -50.61 2.06 76.35
C VAL A 262 -51.99 1.48 76.06
N LYS A 263 -52.07 0.20 75.67
CA LYS A 263 -53.30 -0.51 75.35
C LYS A 263 -53.08 -2.00 75.57
N GLU A 264 -53.69 -2.52 76.63
CA GLU A 264 -53.66 -3.94 77.00
C GLU A 264 -53.87 -4.85 75.78
N GLY A 265 -52.98 -5.83 75.63
CA GLY A 265 -53.00 -6.79 74.51
C GLY A 265 -52.46 -6.24 73.18
N THR A 266 -51.98 -5.00 73.12
CA THR A 266 -51.28 -4.43 71.96
C THR A 266 -49.83 -4.07 72.30
N TRP A 267 -48.92 -4.99 72.01
CA TRP A 267 -47.49 -4.83 72.29
C TRP A 267 -46.80 -3.83 71.36
N LYS A 268 -45.93 -3.00 71.93
CA LYS A 268 -45.07 -2.03 71.23
C LYS A 268 -43.70 -1.97 71.88
N TRP A 269 -42.71 -1.57 71.11
CA TRP A 269 -41.39 -1.20 71.60
C TRP A 269 -41.38 0.27 72.07
#